data_AF-A0A0V0QR56-F1
#
_entry.id   AF-A0A0V0QR56-F1
#
_cell.length_a   1.000
_cell.length_b   1.000
_cell.length_c   1.000
_cell.angle_alpha   90.00
_cell.angle_beta   90.00
_cell.angle_gamma   90.00
#
_symmetry.space_group_name_H-M   'P 1'
#
loop_
_entity.id
_entity.type
_entity.pdbx_description
1 polymer ?
#
loop_
_entity_poly.entity_id
_entity_poly.type
_entity_poly.pdbx_seq_one_letter_code
_entity_poly.pdbx_strand_id
1 'polypeptide(L)'
;MFVNLCPNDCSQNGYCMKGVCHCLPGYIGNDCGTFDAGSIVCTSPCDTCGPTSTNCQSCISGYYLGSNTCKVCSDWITNCNTCSDYQTCTACDSGFYLMQNLFKLDNQLQYLF
;
A
#
# COMPACT_ATOMS: atom_id res chain seq x y z
N MET A 1 26.31 -18.74 34.67
CA MET A 1 25.35 -19.54 33.89
C MET A 1 24.90 -18.67 32.73
N PHE A 2 25.47 -18.83 31.54
CA PHE A 2 25.03 -18.09 30.35
C PHE A 2 23.86 -18.84 29.76
N VAL A 3 22.65 -18.39 30.07
CA VAL A 3 21.46 -18.87 29.37
C VAL A 3 21.62 -18.35 27.94
N ASN A 4 21.84 -19.25 26.97
CA ASN A 4 21.68 -18.92 25.55
C ASN A 4 20.19 -18.79 25.26
N LEU A 5 19.54 -17.83 25.92
CA LEU A 5 18.13 -17.55 25.75
C LEU A 5 18.01 -16.62 24.55
N CYS A 6 17.36 -17.10 23.51
CA CYS A 6 17.01 -16.22 22.41
C CYS A 6 16.01 -15.15 22.90
N PRO A 7 16.13 -13.91 22.41
CA PRO A 7 15.20 -12.85 22.78
C PRO A 7 13.78 -13.27 22.41
N ASN A 8 12.86 -13.14 23.37
CA ASN A 8 11.43 -13.49 23.25
C ASN A 8 11.14 -14.86 22.62
N ASP A 9 12.02 -15.84 22.79
CA ASP A 9 11.92 -17.15 22.14
C ASP A 9 11.72 -17.05 20.61
N CYS A 10 12.44 -16.10 19.99
CA CYS A 10 12.32 -15.76 18.58
C CYS A 10 10.87 -15.48 18.14
N SER A 11 10.04 -14.97 19.05
CA SER A 11 8.61 -14.67 18.85
C SER A 11 7.83 -15.83 18.24
N GLN A 12 8.32 -17.07 18.36
CA GLN A 12 7.82 -18.27 17.67
C GLN A 12 7.85 -18.20 16.12
N ASN A 13 8.56 -17.23 15.55
CA ASN A 13 8.68 -17.01 14.10
C ASN A 13 10.09 -17.30 13.58
N GLY A 14 10.82 -18.18 14.26
CA GLY A 14 12.20 -18.49 13.93
C GLY A 14 12.73 -19.66 14.75
N TYR A 15 14.00 -20.01 14.51
CA TYR A 15 14.72 -21.02 15.26
C TYR A 15 15.90 -20.38 16.01
N CYS A 16 16.07 -20.79 17.27
CA CYS A 16 17.13 -20.29 18.14
C CYS A 16 18.42 -21.09 17.93
N MET A 17 19.51 -20.42 17.52
CA MET A 17 20.84 -21.03 17.43
C MET A 17 21.86 -20.19 18.20
N LYS A 18 22.41 -20.74 19.29
CA LYS A 18 23.45 -20.11 20.13
C LYS A 18 23.08 -18.67 20.59
N GLY A 19 21.82 -18.43 20.95
CA GLY A 19 21.34 -17.12 21.42
C GLY A 19 21.00 -16.13 20.30
N VAL A 20 21.06 -16.55 19.04
CA VAL A 20 20.67 -15.76 17.86
C VAL A 20 19.43 -16.37 17.23
N CYS A 21 18.45 -15.52 16.89
CA CYS A 21 17.26 -15.94 16.18
C CYS A 21 17.49 -15.96 14.67
N HIS A 22 17.14 -17.08 14.05
CA HIS A 22 17.09 -17.23 12.61
C HIS A 22 15.63 -17.27 12.19
N CYS A 23 15.16 -16.19 11.57
CA CYS A 23 13.76 -16.00 11.29
C CYS A 23 13.26 -16.87 10.14
N LEU A 24 11.98 -17.24 10.22
CA LEU A 24 11.24 -17.83 9.11
C LEU A 24 11.06 -16.80 7.98
N PRO A 25 10.82 -17.24 6.74
CA PRO A 25 10.56 -16.32 5.63
C PRO A 25 9.45 -15.32 5.97
N GLY A 26 9.71 -14.04 5.66
CA GLY A 26 8.80 -12.95 5.97
C GLY A 26 8.92 -12.39 7.39
N TYR A 27 9.78 -12.92 8.26
CA TYR A 27 10.05 -12.35 9.58
C TYR A 27 11.50 -11.84 9.68
N ILE A 28 11.66 -10.70 10.36
CA ILE A 28 12.93 -10.03 10.61
C ILE A 28 12.97 -9.52 12.05
N GLY A 29 14.11 -8.94 12.42
CA GLY A 29 14.38 -8.44 13.76
C GLY A 29 15.21 -9.41 14.58
N ASN A 30 15.67 -8.95 15.75
CA ASN A 30 16.52 -9.75 16.64
C ASN A 30 15.78 -10.93 17.28
N ASP A 31 14.46 -10.85 17.38
CA ASP A 31 13.56 -11.83 17.94
C ASP A 31 12.49 -12.30 16.95
N CYS A 32 12.64 -12.00 15.65
CA CYS A 32 11.67 -12.36 14.62
C CYS A 32 10.23 -11.86 14.89
N GLY A 33 10.06 -10.82 15.71
CA GLY A 33 8.75 -10.24 16.01
C GLY A 33 8.19 -9.35 14.91
N THR A 34 9.00 -8.95 13.93
CA THR A 34 8.59 -8.04 12.85
C THR A 34 8.38 -8.82 11.56
N PHE A 35 7.25 -8.61 10.89
CA PHE A 35 7.02 -9.18 9.57
C PHE A 35 7.62 -8.25 8.49
N ASP A 36 8.59 -8.73 7.73
CA ASP A 36 9.15 -8.04 6.56
C ASP A 36 8.42 -8.48 5.30
N ALA A 37 7.61 -7.58 4.77
CA ALA A 37 6.93 -7.80 3.51
C ALA A 37 7.88 -7.80 2.30
N GLY A 38 9.17 -7.48 2.46
CA GLY A 38 10.18 -7.54 1.40
C GLY A 38 10.45 -8.94 0.83
N SER A 39 9.95 -10.00 1.47
CA SER A 39 10.05 -11.38 0.95
C SER A 39 8.79 -11.84 0.19
N ILE A 40 7.72 -11.02 0.16
CA ILE A 40 6.51 -11.28 -0.63
C ILE A 40 6.67 -10.60 -1.99
N VAL A 41 6.46 -11.36 -3.08
CA VAL A 41 6.31 -10.76 -4.40
C VAL A 41 4.93 -10.10 -4.48
N CYS A 42 4.91 -8.77 -4.52
CA CYS A 42 3.68 -8.02 -4.61
C CYS A 42 3.05 -8.18 -6.01
N THR A 43 1.73 -8.24 -6.04
CA THR A 43 0.99 -8.27 -7.31
C THR A 43 1.00 -6.86 -7.89
N SER A 44 1.44 -6.72 -9.15
CA SER A 44 1.35 -5.45 -9.86
C SER A 44 -0.11 -4.95 -9.85
N PRO A 45 -0.38 -3.67 -9.51
CA PRO A 45 0.53 -2.53 -9.49
C PRO A 45 1.04 -2.09 -8.10
N CYS A 46 1.08 -2.97 -7.09
CA CYS A 46 1.70 -2.64 -5.80
C CYS A 46 3.23 -2.60 -5.94
N ASP A 47 3.88 -1.54 -5.41
CA ASP A 47 5.34 -1.44 -5.30
C ASP A 47 5.83 -2.08 -3.99
N THR A 48 5.15 -1.76 -2.88
CA THR A 48 5.26 -2.49 -1.62
C THR A 48 3.90 -3.00 -1.19
N CYS A 49 3.87 -4.15 -0.53
CA CYS A 49 2.66 -4.78 -0.01
C CYS A 49 2.86 -5.14 1.46
N GLY A 50 1.76 -5.42 2.17
CA GLY A 50 1.76 -5.79 3.58
C GLY A 50 1.77 -7.31 3.76
N PRO A 51 1.01 -7.88 4.72
CA PRO A 51 1.05 -9.32 5.01
C PRO A 51 0.57 -10.22 3.84
N THR A 52 -0.02 -9.64 2.80
CA THR A 52 -0.44 -10.36 1.58
C THR A 52 0.00 -9.60 0.34
N SER A 53 0.22 -10.33 -0.76
CA SER A 53 0.68 -9.77 -2.05
C SER A 53 -0.31 -8.79 -2.71
N THR A 54 -1.54 -8.69 -2.21
CA THR A 54 -2.61 -7.81 -2.71
C THR A 54 -2.83 -6.60 -1.82
N ASN A 55 -2.31 -6.60 -0.60
CA ASN A 55 -2.53 -5.55 0.38
C ASN A 55 -1.45 -4.48 0.17
N CYS A 56 -1.64 -3.60 -0.82
CA CYS A 56 -0.61 -2.62 -1.18
C CYS A 56 -0.35 -1.65 -0.01
N GLN A 57 0.92 -1.36 0.23
CA GLN A 57 1.42 -0.31 1.12
C GLN A 57 1.95 0.88 0.32
N SER A 58 2.39 0.65 -0.91
CA SER A 58 2.72 1.70 -1.88
C SER A 58 2.48 1.20 -3.31
N CYS A 59 2.42 2.13 -4.25
CA CYS A 59 2.09 1.85 -5.64
C CYS A 59 3.24 2.22 -6.56
N ILE A 60 3.34 1.52 -7.70
CA ILE A 60 4.24 1.91 -8.78
C ILE A 60 3.84 3.28 -9.33
N SER A 61 4.78 3.97 -9.99
CA SER A 61 4.53 5.30 -10.55
C SER A 61 3.31 5.31 -11.49
N GLY A 62 2.43 6.30 -11.32
CA GLY A 62 1.17 6.43 -12.07
C GLY A 62 -0.07 5.83 -11.38
N TYR A 63 0.11 5.14 -10.24
CA TYR A 63 -0.98 4.59 -9.44
C TYR A 63 -1.08 5.28 -8.08
N TYR A 64 -2.29 5.33 -7.54
CA TYR A 64 -2.62 5.97 -6.27
C TYR A 64 -3.17 4.92 -5.30
N LEU A 65 -2.64 4.97 -4.07
CA LEU A 65 -3.01 4.06 -3.00
C LEU A 65 -4.33 4.50 -2.36
N GLY A 66 -5.36 3.65 -2.42
CA GLY A 66 -6.63 3.86 -1.72
C GLY A 66 -7.17 2.54 -1.18
N SER A 67 -7.54 2.49 0.10
CA SER A 67 -8.01 1.27 0.78
C SER A 67 -7.12 0.05 0.50
N ASN A 68 -5.81 0.24 0.62
CA ASN A 68 -4.76 -0.76 0.40
C ASN A 68 -4.75 -1.37 -1.01
N THR A 69 -5.36 -0.68 -1.98
CA THR A 69 -5.40 -1.06 -3.39
C THR A 69 -4.77 0.05 -4.21
N CYS A 70 -3.95 -0.32 -5.19
CA CYS A 70 -3.36 0.63 -6.12
C CYS A 70 -4.19 0.67 -7.41
N LYS A 71 -4.72 1.84 -7.74
CA LYS A 71 -5.46 2.07 -9.00
C LYS A 71 -5.09 3.40 -9.63
N VAL A 72 -5.43 3.58 -10.89
CA VAL A 72 -5.23 4.86 -11.57
C VAL A 72 -6.27 5.88 -11.10
N CYS A 73 -6.00 7.17 -11.31
CA CYS A 73 -6.86 8.24 -10.79
C CYS A 73 -8.29 8.17 -11.35
N SER A 74 -8.46 7.75 -12.60
CA SER A 74 -9.76 7.52 -13.23
C SER A 74 -10.61 6.43 -12.56
N ASP A 75 -9.98 5.46 -11.88
CA ASP A 75 -10.70 4.36 -11.22
C ASP A 75 -11.24 4.77 -9.84
N TRP A 76 -10.56 5.71 -9.18
CA TRP A 76 -10.98 6.28 -7.92
C TRP A 76 -11.95 7.44 -8.11
N ILE A 77 -11.70 8.23 -9.15
CA ILE A 77 -12.37 9.48 -9.43
C ILE A 77 -12.74 9.50 -10.91
N THR A 78 -14.03 9.40 -11.20
CA THR A 78 -14.53 9.39 -12.58
C THR A 78 -14.10 10.67 -13.32
N ASN A 79 -13.59 10.51 -14.55
CA ASN A 79 -13.13 11.59 -15.44
C ASN A 79 -11.91 12.39 -14.90
N CYS A 80 -11.13 11.80 -14.01
CA CYS A 80 -9.85 12.33 -13.53
C CYS A 80 -8.70 11.75 -14.36
N ASN A 81 -7.79 12.61 -14.84
CA ASN A 81 -6.55 12.15 -15.47
C ASN A 81 -5.31 12.32 -14.57
N THR A 82 -5.29 13.34 -13.70
CA THR A 82 -4.24 13.52 -12.70
C THR A 82 -4.83 13.78 -11.32
N CYS A 83 -4.33 13.05 -10.33
CA CYS A 83 -4.67 13.23 -8.92
C CYS A 83 -3.48 13.73 -8.12
N SER A 84 -3.73 14.45 -7.02
CA SER A 84 -2.76 14.57 -5.93
C SER A 84 -2.84 13.38 -4.97
N ASP A 85 -4.03 12.79 -4.82
CA ASP A 85 -4.31 11.60 -4.00
C ASP A 85 -5.55 10.86 -4.54
N TYR A 86 -5.91 9.71 -3.97
CA TYR A 86 -7.05 8.90 -4.47
C TYR A 86 -8.43 9.57 -4.32
N GLN A 87 -8.53 10.76 -3.72
CA GLN A 87 -9.77 11.52 -3.54
C GLN A 87 -9.72 12.92 -4.18
N THR A 88 -8.53 13.42 -4.49
CA THR A 88 -8.32 14.79 -4.97
C THR A 88 -7.78 14.80 -6.40
N CYS A 89 -8.65 15.16 -7.33
CA CYS A 89 -8.33 15.38 -8.73
C CYS A 89 -7.73 16.78 -8.93
N THR A 90 -6.63 16.87 -9.68
CA THR A 90 -5.94 18.14 -10.02
C THR A 90 -6.05 18.49 -11.50
N ALA A 91 -6.30 17.51 -12.36
CA ALA A 91 -6.71 17.73 -13.74
C ALA A 91 -7.69 16.65 -14.18
N CYS A 92 -8.66 17.07 -14.99
CA CYS A 92 -9.70 16.22 -15.51
C CYS A 92 -9.45 15.90 -16.99
N ASP A 93 -10.18 14.90 -17.48
CA ASP A 93 -10.25 14.64 -18.92
C ASP A 93 -10.71 15.87 -19.69
N SER A 94 -10.30 15.95 -20.96
CA SER A 94 -10.62 17.08 -21.82
C SER A 94 -12.13 17.30 -21.92
N GLY A 95 -12.61 18.49 -21.52
CA GLY A 95 -14.05 18.84 -21.48
C GLY A 95 -14.69 18.81 -20.08
N PHE A 96 -13.91 18.58 -19.02
CA PHE A 96 -14.35 18.67 -17.64
C PHE A 96 -13.53 19.72 -16.87
N TYR A 97 -14.18 20.45 -15.97
CA TYR A 97 -13.52 21.45 -15.12
C TYR A 97 -13.76 21.18 -13.62
N LEU A 98 -12.72 21.42 -12.82
CA LEU A 98 -12.71 21.27 -11.37
C LEU A 98 -13.47 22.43 -10.72
N MET A 99 -14.53 22.13 -9.95
CA MET A 99 -15.16 23.09 -9.05
C MET A 99 -15.30 22.49 -7.65
N GLN A 100 -14.42 22.89 -6.72
CA GLN A 100 -14.49 22.54 -5.29
C GLN A 100 -14.65 21.02 -5.01
N ASN A 101 -13.80 20.18 -5.60
CA ASN A 101 -13.89 18.72 -5.50
C ASN A 101 -15.20 18.11 -6.06
N LEU A 102 -16.01 18.89 -6.79
CA LEU A 102 -17.16 18.43 -7.56
C LEU A 102 -16.91 18.58 -9.07
N PHE A 103 -17.30 17.55 -9.83
CA PHE A 103 -17.21 17.51 -11.29
C PHE A 103 -18.30 18.37 -11.93
N LYS A 104 -17.92 19.18 -12.93
CA LYS A 104 -18.87 19.82 -13.85
C LYS A 104 -18.47 19.53 -15.29
N LEU A 105 -19.45 19.11 -16.09
CA LEU A 105 -19.34 18.97 -17.54
C LEU A 105 -19.40 20.34 -18.19
N ASP A 106 -18.56 20.58 -19.20
CA ASP A 106 -18.71 21.73 -20.08
C ASP A 106 -20.14 21.78 -20.63
N ASN A 107 -20.87 22.80 -20.16
CA ASN A 107 -22.10 23.31 -20.74
C ASN A 107 -23.42 22.54 -20.54
N GLN A 108 -23.61 21.76 -19.47
CA GLN A 108 -24.96 21.44 -18.96
C GLN A 108 -24.97 21.35 -17.43
N LEU A 109 -25.87 22.10 -16.78
CA LEU A 109 -26.16 22.03 -15.35
C LEU A 109 -26.59 20.61 -14.99
N GLN A 110 -25.70 19.80 -14.40
CA GLN A 110 -26.10 18.56 -13.76
C GLN A 110 -25.44 18.47 -12.37
N TYR A 111 -26.17 18.98 -11.38
CA TYR A 111 -26.18 18.39 -10.03
C TYR A 111 -26.66 16.94 -10.16
N LEU A 112 -26.15 16.02 -9.34
CA LEU A 112 -26.76 14.76 -8.85
C LEU A 112 -25.65 14.00 -8.10
N PHE A 113 -25.71 13.66 -6.80
CA PHE A 113 -26.70 13.77 -5.73
C PHE A 113 -26.03 14.25 -4.45
#